data_AF-A0A3D2L5L4-F1
#
_entry.id   AF-A0A3D2L5L4-F1
#
_cell.length_a   1.000
_cell.length_b   1.000
_cell.length_c   1.000
_cell.angle_alpha   90.00
_cell.angle_beta   90.00
_cell.angle_gamma   90.00
#
_symmetry.space_group_name_H-M   'P 1'
#
loop_
_entity.id
_entity.type
_entity.pdbx_description
1 polymer ?
#
loop_
_entity_poly.entity_id
_entity_poly.type
_entity_poly.pdbx_seq_one_letter_code
_entity_poly.pdbx_strand_id
1 'polypeptide(L)' 'LIEWLPKNIPPGDKTTIVHGDYRLDNMVLHPTEPRVIAVLDWELCTLGDPLADFSYHLMNWVMPPGDSSRG' A
#
# COMPACT_ATOMS: atom_id res chain seq x y z
N LEU A 1 14.43 -3.89 -15.07
CA LEU A 1 13.82 -4.29 -13.78
C LEU A 1 13.80 -5.81 -13.60
N ILE A 2 13.26 -6.56 -14.57
CA ILE A 2 13.10 -8.02 -14.53
C ILE A 2 14.38 -8.76 -14.12
N GLU A 3 15.55 -8.36 -14.64
CA GLU A 3 16.82 -9.00 -14.28
C GLU A 3 17.45 -8.51 -12.97
N TRP A 4 17.09 -7.31 -12.50
CA TRP A 4 17.70 -6.67 -11.34
C TRP A 4 17.01 -7.09 -10.04
N LEU A 5 15.67 -7.12 -10.02
CA LEU A 5 14.89 -7.43 -8.81
C LEU A 5 15.26 -8.77 -8.17
N PRO A 6 15.37 -9.90 -8.92
CA PRO A 6 15.73 -11.18 -8.31
C PRO A 6 17.10 -11.18 -7.63
N LYS A 7 18.00 -10.28 -8.05
CA LYS A 7 19.37 -10.15 -7.51
C LYS A 7 19.46 -9.20 -6.31
N ASN A 8 18.39 -8.47 -6.01
CA ASN A 8 18.38 -7.39 -5.00
C ASN A 8 17.18 -7.51 -4.05
N ILE A 9 16.67 -8.73 -3.84
CA ILE A 9 15.63 -8.98 -2.85
C ILE A 9 16.22 -8.74 -1.46
N PRO A 10 15.66 -7.83 -0.64
CA PRO A 10 16.11 -7.64 0.73
C PRO A 10 15.99 -8.95 1.54
N PRO A 11 16.92 -9.21 2.48
CA PRO A 11 16.80 -10.38 3.34
C PRO A 11 15.60 -10.23 4.29
N GLY A 12 14.81 -11.29 4.44
CA GLY A 12 13.65 -11.34 5.33
C GLY A 12 12.57 -12.28 4.78
N ASP A 13 11.71 -12.79 5.66
CA ASP A 13 10.62 -13.72 5.33
C ASP A 13 9.30 -13.37 6.07
N LYS A 14 9.22 -12.15 6.60
CA LYS A 14 8.05 -11.69 7.34
C LYS A 14 6.83 -11.71 6.42
N THR A 15 5.84 -12.50 6.79
CA THR A 15 4.58 -12.63 6.05
C THR A 15 3.45 -12.04 6.88
N THR A 16 2.69 -11.11 6.29
CA THR A 16 1.48 -10.52 6.87
C THR A 16 0.35 -10.54 5.85
N ILE A 17 -0.85 -10.16 6.27
CA ILE A 17 -1.87 -9.74 5.31
C ILE A 17 -1.35 -8.46 4.65
N VAL A 18 -1.45 -8.43 3.33
CA VAL A 18 -1.18 -7.29 2.45
C VAL A 18 -2.51 -6.94 1.80
N HIS A 19 -2.92 -5.68 1.87
CA HIS A 19 -4.13 -5.15 1.26
C HIS A 19 -4.02 -5.14 -0.27
N GLY A 20 -2.85 -4.74 -0.79
CA GLY A 20 -2.57 -4.64 -2.23
C GLY A 20 -2.90 -3.27 -2.82
N ASP A 21 -3.85 -2.54 -2.23
CA ASP A 21 -4.19 -1.15 -2.58
C ASP A 21 -4.43 -0.26 -1.33
N TYR A 22 -3.45 -0.21 -0.41
CA TYR A 22 -3.60 0.48 0.88
C TYR A 22 -3.44 2.01 0.76
N ARG A 23 -4.55 2.72 0.56
CA ARG A 23 -4.60 4.18 0.35
C ARG A 23 -5.80 4.84 1.03
N LEU A 24 -5.75 6.16 1.14
CA LEU A 24 -6.67 6.95 1.97
C LEU A 24 -8.13 6.88 1.48
N ASP A 25 -8.36 6.76 0.18
CA ASP A 25 -9.69 6.64 -0.40
C ASP A 25 -10.34 5.26 -0.19
N ASN A 26 -9.53 4.24 0.12
CA ASN A 26 -10.02 2.95 0.62
C ASN A 26 -10.25 2.96 2.15
N MET A 27 -10.17 4.13 2.81
CA MET A 27 -10.46 4.27 4.24
C MET A 27 -11.78 5.02 4.47
N VAL A 28 -12.63 4.45 5.31
CA VAL A 28 -13.76 5.18 5.90
C VAL A 28 -13.27 5.83 7.19
N LEU A 29 -13.36 7.16 7.27
CA LEU A 29 -13.02 7.91 8.47
C LEU A 29 -14.25 8.15 9.34
N HIS A 30 -14.04 8.27 10.65
CA HIS A 30 -15.08 8.70 11.56
C HIS A 30 -15.53 10.13 11.19
N PRO A 31 -16.84 10.47 11.22
CA PRO A 31 -17.33 11.77 10.75
C PRO A 31 -16.77 12.99 11.49
N THR A 32 -16.30 12.81 12.73
CA THR A 32 -15.87 13.90 13.62
C THR A 32 -14.55 13.64 14.35
N GLU A 33 -13.95 12.46 14.23
CA GLU A 33 -12.73 12.09 14.95
C GLU A 33 -11.65 11.65 13.96
N PRO A 34 -10.35 11.87 14.24
CA PRO A 34 -9.26 11.42 13.37
C PRO A 34 -9.01 9.91 13.54
N ARG A 35 -9.99 9.10 13.13
CA ARG A 35 -10.05 7.65 13.33
C ARG A 35 -10.51 6.97 12.04
N VAL A 36 -9.79 5.94 11.60
CA VAL A 36 -10.27 5.01 10.56
C VAL A 36 -11.31 4.06 11.18
N ILE A 37 -12.49 3.93 10.59
CA ILE A 37 -13.57 3.04 11.05
C ILE A 37 -13.77 1.82 10.16
N ALA A 38 -13.29 1.86 8.91
CA ALA A 38 -13.24 0.71 8.02
C ALA A 38 -12.15 0.87 6.95
N VAL A 39 -11.63 -0.26 6.48
CA VAL A 39 -10.78 -0.35 5.29
C VAL A 39 -11.56 -1.17 4.25
N LEU A 40 -11.68 -0.63 3.03
CA LEU A 40 -12.50 -1.15 1.94
C LEU A 40 -11.62 -1.74 0.83
N ASP A 41 -12.25 -2.41 -0.13
CA ASP A 41 -11.61 -2.87 -1.38
C ASP A 41 -10.45 -3.88 -1.20
N TRP A 42 -10.78 -5.03 -0.60
CA TRP A 42 -9.84 -6.11 -0.31
C TRP A 42 -9.62 -7.08 -1.49
N GLU A 43 -10.01 -6.74 -2.72
CA GLU A 43 -10.00 -7.70 -3.83
C GLU A 43 -8.58 -8.13 -4.25
N LEU A 44 -7.56 -7.32 -3.95
CA LEU A 44 -6.14 -7.60 -4.21
C LEU A 44 -5.41 -8.20 -3.01
N CYS A 45 -6.10 -8.46 -1.91
CA CYS A 45 -5.44 -8.88 -0.69
C CYS A 45 -4.80 -10.26 -0.79
N THR A 46 -3.68 -10.43 -0.10
CA THR A 46 -2.93 -11.69 -0.08
C THR A 46 -2.05 -11.79 1.17
N LEU A 47 -1.39 -12.94 1.35
CA LEU A 47 -0.28 -13.07 2.29
C LEU A 47 1.02 -12.69 1.58
N GLY A 48 1.78 -11.77 2.15
CA GLY A 48 3.01 -11.28 1.55
C GLY A 48 3.88 -10.46 2.49
N ASP A 49 4.92 -9.84 1.93
CA ASP A 49 5.81 -8.96 2.68
C ASP A 49 5.10 -7.64 3.02
N PRO A 50 5.07 -7.20 4.30
CA PRO A 50 4.43 -5.94 4.69
C PRO A 50 5.01 -4.70 3.99
N LEU A 51 6.24 -4.76 3.48
CA LEU A 51 6.84 -3.67 2.72
C LEU A 51 6.11 -3.42 1.39
N ALA A 52 5.39 -4.41 0.85
CA ALA A 52 4.59 -4.21 -0.36
C ALA A 52 3.53 -3.11 -0.15
N ASP A 53 2.70 -3.23 0.88
CA ASP A 53 1.70 -2.20 1.21
C ASP A 53 2.36 -0.88 1.63
N PHE A 54 3.38 -0.96 2.49
CA PHE A 54 4.00 0.25 3.04
C PHE A 54 4.68 1.08 1.95
N SER A 55 5.42 0.44 1.03
CA SER A 55 6.08 1.13 -0.07
C SER A 55 5.09 1.71 -1.08
N TYR A 56 4.00 0.98 -1.36
CA TYR A 56 2.92 1.48 -2.21
C TYR A 56 2.24 2.70 -1.59
N HIS A 57 1.92 2.65 -0.30
CA HIS A 57 1.34 3.77 0.44
C HIS A 57 2.23 5.03 0.38
N LEU A 58 3.55 4.86 0.51
CA LEU A 58 4.53 5.96 0.45
C LEU A 58 4.61 6.65 -0.92
N MET A 59 4.11 6.03 -2.00
CA MET A 59 4.16 6.65 -3.33
C MET A 59 3.47 8.02 -3.37
N ASN A 60 2.46 8.25 -2.51
CA ASN A 60 1.78 9.55 -2.36
C ASN A 60 2.73 10.70 -1.97
N TRP A 61 3.88 10.42 -1.35
CA TRP A 61 4.87 11.43 -0.95
C TRP A 61 6.02 11.58 -1.95
N VAL A 62 6.21 10.62 -2.84
CA VAL A 62 7.35 10.58 -3.77
C VAL A 62 6.94 10.99 -5.18
N MET A 63 5.68 10.74 -5.56
CA MET A 63 5.19 11.08 -6.89
C MET A 63 4.95 12.59 -7.03
N PRO A 64 5.32 13.20 -8.17
CA PRO A 64 5.08 14.61 -8.41
C PRO A 64 3.57 14.91 -8.49
N PRO A 65 3.11 16.04 -7.93
CA PRO A 65 1.73 16.47 -8.07
C PRO A 65 1.44 16.78 -9.56
N GLY A 66 0.46 16.11 -10.15
CA GLY A 66 0.03 16.39 -11.53
C GLY A 66 -0.20 15.16 -12.41
N ASP A 67 0.17 13.97 -11.97
CA ASP A 67 -0.24 12.74 -12.67
C ASP A 67 -1.60 12.30 -12.14
N SER A 68 -2.66 12.74 -12.81
CA SER A 68 -4.05 12.40 -12.51
C SER A 68 -4.32 10.92 -12.76
N SER A 69 -3.90 10.07 -11.83
CA SER A 69 -4.64 8.84 -11.53
C SER A 69 -4.30 8.40 -10.11
N ARG A 70 -5.30 8.51 -9.23
CA ARG A 70 -5.35 7.89 -7.89
C ARG A 70 -4.71 8.69 -6.75
N GLY A 71 -5.23 9.89 -6.52
CA GLY A 71 -5.18 10.62 -5.25
C GLY A 71 -6.55 11.15 -4.93
#